data_AF-A0A5B8RH21-F1
#
_entry.id   AF-A0A5B8RH21-F1
#
_cell.length_a   1.000
_cell.length_b   1.000
_cell.length_c   1.000
_cell.angle_alpha   90.00
_cell.angle_beta   90.00
_cell.angle_gamma   90.00
#
_symmetry.space_group_name_H-M   'P 1'
#
loop_
_entity.id
_entity.type
_entity.pdbx_description
1 polymer ?
#
loop_
_entity_poly.entity_id
_entity_poly.type
_entity_poly.pdbx_seq_one_letter_code
_entity_poly.pdbx_strand_id
1 'polypeptide(L)'
;MQNTSAAGVNLSDADSRIDLGQVDISSTGGEGVSLSNANQVGSFHISGGTIMDTDLAGVDLTNVSTGSINGVAIDNALRGSGIRLSGVGSFDGSATNDFVIDGVTISNVGDTDSTNGAPNGMELISDTQAVRVANSTITGGEGNGIEIRGMAIDIVNTTIDSPGSDGIHVGLSDGSIGDTYGAVNIINSTITGINQSESGVEISDGPVRIDATTISGGVGVALFGSGTIFNRVELDGLTMDVNNAGLLVSGTGGGAEVTVDNTTIRNTQGGSSDAFRLADNITIGGSGNTVESSVSTACDTTNAGTVTGSIAYNGGNSCP
;
A
#
# COMPACT_ATOMS: atom_id res chain seq x y z
N MET A 1 14.00 43.94 9.22
CA MET A 1 12.56 43.87 8.90
C MET A 1 12.12 42.45 9.14
N GLN A 2 11.34 42.21 10.20
CA GLN A 2 10.65 40.96 10.44
C GLN A 2 9.40 40.96 9.56
N ASN A 3 9.24 39.96 8.70
CA ASN A 3 8.05 39.76 7.89
C ASN A 3 7.13 38.79 8.64
N THR A 4 6.08 39.31 9.29
CA THR A 4 5.11 38.54 10.08
C THR A 4 3.71 38.57 9.47
N SER A 5 3.59 38.62 8.14
CA SER A 5 2.28 38.45 7.50
C SER A 5 2.30 37.22 6.60
N ALA A 6 1.69 36.15 7.11
CA ALA A 6 1.14 35.07 6.30
C ALA A 6 0.17 35.70 5.28
N ALA A 7 0.67 35.93 4.06
CA ALA A 7 -0.20 36.02 2.90
C ALA A 7 -0.59 34.58 2.53
N GLY A 8 -1.51 34.00 3.30
CA GLY A 8 -2.16 32.75 2.92
C GLY A 8 -3.06 33.03 1.72
N VAL A 9 -2.89 32.28 0.63
CA VAL A 9 -3.83 32.29 -0.47
C VAL A 9 -5.13 31.69 0.05
N ASN A 10 -6.19 32.48 0.16
CA ASN A 10 -7.52 32.00 0.55
C ASN A 10 -8.29 31.60 -0.71
N LEU A 11 -8.37 30.31 -0.99
CA LEU A 11 -9.12 29.72 -2.08
C LEU A 11 -10.36 29.05 -1.49
N SER A 12 -11.46 29.78 -1.43
CA SER A 12 -12.73 29.30 -0.85
C SER A 12 -13.81 29.07 -1.91
N ASP A 13 -13.45 29.02 -3.19
CA ASP A 13 -14.37 28.82 -4.30
C ASP A 13 -14.16 27.42 -4.90
N ALA A 14 -15.24 26.67 -5.12
CA ALA A 14 -15.21 25.30 -5.63
C ALA A 14 -14.63 25.19 -7.05
N ASP A 15 -14.48 26.31 -7.77
CA ASP A 15 -13.79 26.39 -9.06
C ASP A 15 -12.29 26.75 -8.93
N SER A 16 -11.79 26.94 -7.70
CA SER A 16 -10.38 27.31 -7.47
C SER A 16 -9.46 26.14 -7.81
N ARG A 17 -8.30 26.46 -8.40
CA ARG A 17 -7.26 25.50 -8.74
C ARG A 17 -5.92 25.98 -8.23
N ILE A 18 -5.19 25.10 -7.55
CA ILE A 18 -3.76 25.33 -7.22
C ILE A 18 -2.94 24.51 -8.20
N ASP A 19 -2.10 25.19 -8.98
CA ASP A 19 -1.08 24.57 -9.82
C ASP A 19 0.31 24.95 -9.33
N LEU A 20 1.06 23.97 -8.87
CA LEU A 20 2.49 24.07 -8.61
C LEU A 20 3.22 23.38 -9.76
N GLY A 21 3.98 24.14 -10.56
CA GLY A 21 4.84 23.58 -11.60
C GLY A 21 6.09 22.91 -11.01
N GLN A 22 7.18 22.87 -11.78
CA GLN A 22 8.49 22.46 -11.26
C GLN A 22 8.93 23.46 -10.19
N VAL A 23 8.70 23.11 -8.92
CA VAL A 23 9.06 23.92 -7.75
C VAL A 23 9.99 23.07 -6.88
N ASP A 24 11.12 23.67 -6.48
CA ASP A 24 12.00 23.08 -5.49
C ASP A 24 11.71 23.68 -4.11
N ILE A 25 11.37 22.84 -3.13
CA ILE A 25 10.96 23.23 -1.79
C ILE A 25 11.90 22.59 -0.77
N SER A 26 12.40 23.38 0.18
CA SER A 26 13.11 22.89 1.35
C SER A 26 12.54 23.53 2.62
N SER A 27 12.18 22.71 3.61
CA SER A 27 11.40 23.15 4.78
C SER A 27 11.89 22.52 6.09
N THR A 28 12.88 23.14 6.74
CA THR A 28 13.53 22.59 7.94
C THR A 28 12.71 22.71 9.24
N GLY A 29 11.38 22.90 9.17
CA GLY A 29 10.54 23.11 10.35
C GLY A 29 9.05 22.88 10.15
N GLY A 30 8.66 22.22 9.05
CA GLY A 30 7.28 21.90 8.74
C GLY A 30 7.19 20.97 7.54
N GLU A 31 6.01 20.89 6.93
CA GLU A 31 5.77 20.15 5.69
C GLU A 31 6.41 20.88 4.50
N GLY A 32 6.63 20.16 3.40
CA GLY A 32 7.00 20.77 2.12
C GLY A 32 5.79 21.50 1.50
N VAL A 33 4.70 20.76 1.32
CA VAL A 33 3.39 21.28 0.93
C VAL A 33 2.36 20.80 1.95
N SER A 34 1.60 21.72 2.55
CA SER A 34 0.48 21.38 3.42
C SER A 34 -0.78 22.12 2.98
N LEU A 35 -1.86 21.37 2.73
CA LEU A 35 -3.19 21.92 2.47
C LEU A 35 -4.22 21.20 3.34
N SER A 36 -4.84 21.95 4.25
CA SER A 36 -5.96 21.48 5.07
C SER A 36 -7.29 21.96 4.49
N ASN A 37 -8.33 21.14 4.57
CA ASN A 37 -9.65 21.43 3.97
C ASN A 37 -9.54 21.72 2.46
N ALA A 38 -8.76 20.89 1.77
CA ALA A 38 -8.48 21.06 0.35
C ALA A 38 -9.74 20.98 -0.52
N ASN A 39 -10.86 20.46 -0.01
CA ASN A 39 -12.18 20.45 -0.62
C ASN A 39 -12.78 21.85 -0.83
N GLN A 40 -12.22 22.89 -0.19
CA GLN A 40 -12.57 24.28 -0.50
C GLN A 40 -11.92 24.77 -1.80
N VAL A 41 -10.92 24.03 -2.29
CA VAL A 41 -10.28 24.20 -3.58
C VAL A 41 -10.86 23.14 -4.52
N GLY A 42 -11.25 23.52 -5.74
CA GLY A 42 -11.79 22.57 -6.72
C GLY A 42 -10.81 21.45 -7.07
N SER A 43 -9.52 21.79 -7.23
CA SER A 43 -8.46 20.81 -7.52
C SER A 43 -7.07 21.28 -7.08
N PHE A 44 -6.22 20.33 -6.69
CA PHE A 44 -4.80 20.55 -6.40
C PHE A 44 -3.92 19.79 -7.39
N HIS A 45 -3.00 20.47 -8.05
CA HIS A 45 -2.02 19.84 -8.93
C HIS A 45 -0.60 20.31 -8.59
N ILE A 46 0.31 19.35 -8.49
CA ILE A 46 1.75 19.60 -8.50
C ILE A 46 2.40 18.71 -9.56
N SER A 47 3.35 19.28 -10.32
CA SER A 47 4.04 18.54 -11.37
C SER A 47 5.53 18.87 -11.44
N GLY A 48 6.37 17.84 -11.25
CA GLY A 48 7.82 17.98 -11.25
C GLY A 48 8.37 18.71 -10.03
N GLY A 49 9.69 18.91 -10.02
CA GLY A 49 10.39 19.56 -8.91
C GLY A 49 10.78 18.60 -7.79
N THR A 50 11.49 19.14 -6.80
CA THR A 50 11.99 18.39 -5.65
C THR A 50 11.53 18.99 -4.34
N ILE A 51 11.00 18.17 -3.43
CA ILE A 51 10.71 18.54 -2.05
C ILE A 51 11.75 17.84 -1.19
N MET A 52 12.55 18.60 -0.43
CA MET A 52 13.64 18.02 0.35
C MET A 52 13.75 18.57 1.76
N ASP A 53 14.34 17.78 2.66
CA ASP A 53 14.68 18.19 4.03
C ASP A 53 13.48 18.75 4.80
N THR A 54 12.32 18.08 4.70
CA THR A 54 11.12 18.46 5.43
C THR A 54 11.16 17.87 6.84
N ASP A 55 10.76 18.64 7.87
CA ASP A 55 10.68 18.09 9.24
C ASP A 55 9.50 17.13 9.38
N LEU A 56 8.38 17.46 8.72
CA LEU A 56 7.16 16.64 8.70
C LEU A 56 7.00 15.99 7.30
N ALA A 57 5.76 15.89 6.81
CA ALA A 57 5.50 15.27 5.53
C ALA A 57 6.05 16.08 4.33
N GLY A 58 6.44 15.39 3.26
CA GLY A 58 6.79 16.05 2.00
C GLY A 58 5.58 16.77 1.42
N VAL A 59 4.48 16.04 1.27
CA VAL A 59 3.16 16.57 0.90
C VAL A 59 2.11 16.06 1.88
N ASP A 60 1.37 16.95 2.54
CA ASP A 60 0.22 16.62 3.39
C ASP A 60 -1.04 17.31 2.87
N LEU A 61 -1.98 16.51 2.34
CA LEU A 61 -3.28 17.00 1.88
C LEU A 61 -4.38 16.35 2.72
N THR A 62 -5.21 17.19 3.33
CA THR A 62 -6.36 16.75 4.12
C THR A 62 -7.67 17.26 3.51
N ASN A 63 -8.67 16.38 3.43
CA ASN A 63 -9.99 16.61 2.84
C ASN A 63 -9.91 17.04 1.37
N VAL A 64 -9.08 16.41 0.54
CA VAL A 64 -8.97 16.75 -0.89
C VAL A 64 -10.05 16.03 -1.69
N SER A 65 -10.73 16.73 -2.60
CA SER A 65 -11.69 16.13 -3.53
C SER A 65 -10.97 15.55 -4.73
N THR A 66 -10.33 16.41 -5.55
CA THR A 66 -9.65 16.01 -6.78
C THR A 66 -8.25 16.60 -6.92
N GLY A 67 -7.39 15.96 -7.69
CA GLY A 67 -6.06 16.50 -7.95
C GLY A 67 -5.04 15.53 -8.52
N SER A 68 -3.79 16.00 -8.61
CA SER A 68 -2.67 15.15 -9.00
C SER A 68 -1.32 15.57 -8.44
N ILE A 69 -0.47 14.60 -8.15
CA ILE A 69 0.96 14.78 -7.84
C ILE A 69 1.76 14.00 -8.89
N ASN A 70 2.40 14.70 -9.82
CA ASN A 70 3.01 14.07 -11.00
C ASN A 70 4.52 14.34 -11.06
N GLY A 71 5.37 13.31 -11.12
CA GLY A 71 6.80 13.47 -11.38
C GLY A 71 7.59 14.23 -10.32
N VAL A 72 7.06 14.34 -9.09
CA VAL A 72 7.72 15.01 -7.96
C VAL A 72 8.74 14.06 -7.32
N ALA A 73 9.92 14.56 -6.99
CA ALA A 73 10.87 13.87 -6.13
C ALA A 73 10.73 14.38 -4.70
N ILE A 74 10.58 13.48 -3.73
CA ILE A 74 10.55 13.79 -2.30
C ILE A 74 11.73 13.06 -1.66
N ASP A 75 12.64 13.81 -1.05
CA ASP A 75 13.82 13.25 -0.40
C ASP A 75 13.93 13.79 1.02
N ASN A 76 14.17 12.91 2.00
CA ASN A 76 14.45 13.32 3.38
C ASN A 76 13.27 14.05 4.07
N ALA A 77 12.14 13.34 4.20
CA ALA A 77 11.04 13.75 5.09
C ALA A 77 11.27 13.15 6.49
N LEU A 78 11.78 13.95 7.43
CA LEU A 78 12.45 13.47 8.63
C LEU A 78 11.52 12.81 9.66
N ARG A 79 10.32 13.33 9.90
CA ARG A 79 9.42 12.83 10.97
C ARG A 79 7.99 12.61 10.51
N GLY A 80 7.75 12.63 9.20
CA GLY A 80 6.44 12.44 8.59
C GLY A 80 6.54 11.70 7.26
N SER A 81 5.40 11.25 6.75
CA SER A 81 5.33 10.46 5.52
C SER A 81 5.79 11.26 4.30
N GLY A 82 6.31 10.58 3.27
CA GLY A 82 6.66 11.27 2.01
C GLY A 82 5.44 11.98 1.42
N ILE A 83 4.34 11.25 1.27
CA ILE A 83 3.01 11.80 0.96
C ILE A 83 1.99 11.30 1.98
N ARG A 84 1.19 12.22 2.52
CA ARG A 84 0.00 11.92 3.32
C ARG A 84 -1.22 12.49 2.60
N LEU A 85 -2.14 11.61 2.20
CA LEU A 85 -3.46 11.98 1.71
C LEU A 85 -4.49 11.49 2.72
N SER A 86 -5.31 12.38 3.27
CA SER A 86 -6.34 12.01 4.22
C SER A 86 -7.69 12.64 3.93
N GLY A 87 -8.78 11.92 4.21
CA GLY A 87 -10.14 12.40 4.00
C GLY A 87 -10.48 12.64 2.53
N VAL A 88 -9.94 11.83 1.61
CA VAL A 88 -10.29 11.93 0.19
C VAL A 88 -11.78 11.58 0.04
N GLY A 89 -12.64 12.58 -0.20
CA GLY A 89 -14.08 12.40 -0.02
C GLY A 89 -15.05 13.41 -0.64
N SER A 90 -16.24 12.88 -0.93
CA SER A 90 -17.32 13.30 -1.85
C SER A 90 -17.60 14.80 -2.05
N PHE A 91 -17.57 15.23 -3.32
CA PHE A 91 -18.47 16.25 -3.85
C PHE A 91 -19.25 15.64 -5.04
N ASP A 92 -20.42 15.12 -4.73
CA ASP A 92 -21.37 14.43 -5.63
C ASP A 92 -20.85 13.11 -6.27
N GLY A 93 -21.68 12.07 -6.22
CA GLY A 93 -21.32 10.71 -6.62
C GLY A 93 -21.22 10.50 -8.14
N SER A 94 -20.66 11.46 -8.89
CA SER A 94 -20.57 11.41 -10.35
C SER A 94 -19.14 11.37 -10.92
N ALA A 95 -18.10 11.52 -10.10
CA ALA A 95 -16.73 11.62 -10.60
C ALA A 95 -15.98 10.27 -10.65
N THR A 96 -15.17 10.12 -11.70
CA THR A 96 -14.34 8.97 -12.04
C THR A 96 -12.89 9.27 -11.66
N ASN A 97 -12.28 8.52 -10.73
CA ASN A 97 -10.88 8.62 -10.25
C ASN A 97 -10.43 10.04 -9.89
N ASP A 98 -10.53 10.40 -8.62
CA ASP A 98 -10.46 11.80 -8.23
C ASP A 98 -9.05 12.28 -7.90
N PHE A 99 -8.15 11.42 -7.40
CA PHE A 99 -6.78 11.83 -7.10
C PHE A 99 -5.71 10.89 -7.67
N VAL A 100 -4.76 11.45 -8.43
CA VAL A 100 -3.71 10.68 -9.12
C VAL A 100 -2.32 11.06 -8.61
N ILE A 101 -1.56 10.07 -8.15
CA ILE A 101 -0.13 10.19 -7.87
C ILE A 101 0.60 9.41 -8.96
N ASP A 102 1.35 10.08 -9.83
CA ASP A 102 2.00 9.43 -10.98
C ASP A 102 3.48 9.79 -11.10
N GLY A 103 4.35 8.81 -11.31
CA GLY A 103 5.78 9.07 -11.58
C GLY A 103 6.54 9.69 -10.41
N VAL A 104 6.04 9.58 -9.17
CA VAL A 104 6.66 10.17 -7.99
C VAL A 104 7.81 9.30 -7.50
N THR A 105 8.90 9.93 -7.05
CA THR A 105 10.00 9.26 -6.35
C THR A 105 10.04 9.73 -4.90
N ILE A 106 10.06 8.79 -3.96
CA ILE A 106 10.16 9.07 -2.52
C ILE A 106 11.38 8.32 -1.98
N SER A 107 12.29 9.03 -1.31
CA SER A 107 13.46 8.44 -0.67
C SER A 107 13.69 9.00 0.73
N ASN A 108 14.30 8.17 1.58
CA ASN A 108 14.79 8.57 2.92
C ASN A 108 13.68 9.17 3.81
N VAL A 109 12.56 8.46 3.95
CA VAL A 109 11.47 8.90 4.83
C VAL A 109 11.67 8.41 6.25
N GLY A 110 11.79 9.34 7.18
CA GLY A 110 11.63 9.10 8.60
C GLY A 110 12.86 8.83 9.44
N ASP A 111 12.72 9.18 10.71
CA ASP A 111 13.33 8.60 11.90
C ASP A 111 12.18 8.31 12.88
N THR A 112 12.12 7.11 13.43
CA THR A 112 11.07 6.70 14.37
C THR A 112 11.28 7.42 15.68
N ASP A 113 10.38 8.35 16.01
CA ASP A 113 10.30 8.89 17.37
C ASP A 113 9.09 8.33 18.12
N SER A 114 9.19 8.33 19.45
CA SER A 114 8.17 7.75 20.34
C SER A 114 6.81 8.48 20.33
N THR A 115 6.68 9.57 19.60
CA THR A 115 5.48 10.41 19.51
C THR A 115 4.73 10.29 18.18
N ASN A 116 5.41 9.96 17.08
CA ASN A 116 4.81 9.99 15.74
C ASN A 116 4.67 8.61 15.05
N GLY A 117 5.14 7.53 15.67
CA GLY A 117 5.21 6.22 14.99
C GLY A 117 6.22 6.22 13.84
N ALA A 118 6.36 5.10 13.16
CA ALA A 118 7.25 5.01 11.99
C ALA A 118 6.54 5.63 10.76
N PRO A 119 7.10 6.67 10.13
CA PRO A 119 6.47 7.32 8.98
C PRO A 119 6.58 6.46 7.71
N ASN A 120 5.58 6.58 6.84
CA ASN A 120 5.44 5.75 5.64
C ASN A 120 5.92 6.48 4.39
N GLY A 121 6.32 5.75 3.35
CA GLY A 121 6.57 6.36 2.05
C GLY A 121 5.34 7.13 1.56
N MET A 122 4.18 6.46 1.55
CA MET A 122 2.88 7.10 1.39
C MET A 122 1.88 6.62 2.45
N GLU A 123 1.04 7.52 2.95
CA GLU A 123 -0.11 7.22 3.80
C GLU A 123 -1.38 7.68 3.07
N LEU A 124 -2.23 6.71 2.69
CA LEU A 124 -3.42 6.92 1.88
C LEU A 124 -4.67 6.56 2.69
N ILE A 125 -5.36 7.60 3.17
CA ILE A 125 -6.57 7.48 3.98
C ILE A 125 -7.76 7.99 3.15
N SER A 126 -8.54 7.08 2.59
CA SER A 126 -9.67 7.39 1.70
C SER A 126 -11.00 6.90 2.26
N ASP A 127 -11.97 7.80 2.38
CA ASP A 127 -13.28 7.45 2.95
C ASP A 127 -14.30 7.05 1.89
N THR A 128 -14.21 7.57 0.66
CA THR A 128 -15.27 7.38 -0.36
C THR A 128 -14.82 7.43 -1.83
N GLN A 129 -13.59 7.83 -2.15
CA GLN A 129 -13.17 8.14 -3.52
C GLN A 129 -11.93 7.37 -3.97
N ALA A 130 -11.81 7.20 -5.29
CA ALA A 130 -10.72 6.46 -5.89
C ALA A 130 -9.40 7.27 -5.91
N VAL A 131 -8.37 6.69 -5.28
CA VAL A 131 -6.98 7.19 -5.37
C VAL A 131 -6.20 6.23 -6.24
N ARG A 132 -5.46 6.78 -7.22
CA ARG A 132 -4.56 5.99 -8.06
C ARG A 132 -3.12 6.41 -7.84
N VAL A 133 -2.29 5.47 -7.40
CA VAL A 133 -0.83 5.59 -7.42
C VAL A 133 -0.30 4.81 -8.60
N ALA A 134 0.46 5.47 -9.48
CA ALA A 134 1.01 4.85 -10.67
C ALA A 134 2.48 5.20 -10.88
N ASN A 135 3.23 4.27 -11.48
CA ASN A 135 4.60 4.50 -11.98
C ASN A 135 5.55 5.13 -10.95
N SER A 136 5.31 4.91 -9.65
CA SER A 136 6.01 5.59 -8.57
C SER A 136 7.11 4.69 -8.00
N THR A 137 8.13 5.29 -7.40
CA THR A 137 9.23 4.59 -6.73
C THR A 137 9.35 5.08 -5.30
N ILE A 138 9.35 4.16 -4.35
CA ILE A 138 9.54 4.42 -2.93
C ILE A 138 10.76 3.60 -2.49
N THR A 139 11.78 4.24 -1.93
CA THR A 139 13.02 3.56 -1.53
C THR A 139 13.45 3.96 -0.13
N GLY A 140 13.68 2.94 0.70
CA GLY A 140 14.03 3.14 2.09
C GLY A 140 12.87 3.69 2.93
N GLY A 141 13.15 3.90 4.21
CA GLY A 141 12.25 4.48 5.18
C GLY A 141 12.11 3.60 6.42
N GLU A 142 11.47 4.12 7.47
CA GLU A 142 11.31 3.38 8.72
C GLU A 142 9.96 2.67 8.87
N GLY A 143 8.90 3.17 8.22
CA GLY A 143 7.57 2.55 8.21
C GLY A 143 7.31 1.70 6.97
N ASN A 144 6.03 1.64 6.60
CA ASN A 144 5.56 0.95 5.41
C ASN A 144 5.95 1.72 4.15
N GLY A 145 6.14 1.00 3.04
CA GLY A 145 6.26 1.64 1.74
C GLY A 145 5.00 2.45 1.42
N ILE A 146 3.84 1.79 1.50
CA ILE A 146 2.51 2.42 1.42
C ILE A 146 1.60 1.88 2.52
N GLU A 147 1.04 2.77 3.32
CA GLU A 147 -0.04 2.49 4.27
C GLU A 147 -1.38 2.86 3.64
N ILE A 148 -2.34 1.94 3.70
CA ILE A 148 -3.70 2.12 3.20
C ILE A 148 -4.71 1.97 4.35
N ARG A 149 -5.60 2.97 4.45
CA ARG A 149 -6.79 2.93 5.31
C ARG A 149 -7.97 3.47 4.53
N GLY A 150 -8.81 2.59 4.02
CA GLY A 150 -9.96 2.95 3.20
C GLY A 150 -10.24 1.99 2.05
N MET A 151 -11.09 2.43 1.14
CA MET A 151 -11.46 1.71 -0.08
C MET A 151 -11.02 2.46 -1.34
N ALA A 152 -11.20 1.84 -2.51
CA ALA A 152 -11.00 2.44 -3.83
C ALA A 152 -9.55 2.82 -4.20
N ILE A 153 -8.54 2.09 -3.73
CA ILE A 153 -7.14 2.46 -3.97
C ILE A 153 -6.50 1.54 -5.00
N ASP A 154 -6.03 2.12 -6.10
CA ASP A 154 -5.27 1.44 -7.14
C ASP A 154 -3.78 1.79 -7.03
N ILE A 155 -2.93 0.78 -6.87
CA ILE A 155 -1.46 0.89 -6.95
C ILE A 155 -1.00 0.13 -8.18
N VAL A 156 -0.46 0.84 -9.18
CA VAL A 156 -0.15 0.26 -10.50
C VAL A 156 1.26 0.57 -10.95
N ASN A 157 2.02 -0.45 -11.32
CA ASN A 157 3.39 -0.27 -11.82
C ASN A 157 4.28 0.53 -10.85
N THR A 158 4.12 0.28 -9.56
CA THR A 158 4.86 0.97 -8.50
C THR A 158 5.99 0.08 -7.98
N THR A 159 7.14 0.67 -7.73
CA THR A 159 8.30 -0.01 -7.11
C THR A 159 8.46 0.45 -5.68
N ILE A 160 8.56 -0.50 -4.75
CA ILE A 160 8.85 -0.27 -3.34
C ILE A 160 10.08 -1.10 -3.02
N ASP A 161 11.13 -0.46 -2.52
CA ASP A 161 12.40 -1.12 -2.22
C ASP A 161 12.88 -0.80 -0.81
N SER A 162 13.13 -1.86 -0.05
CA SER A 162 13.70 -1.83 1.30
C SER A 162 12.95 -0.91 2.29
N PRO A 163 11.61 -1.06 2.45
CA PRO A 163 10.87 -0.38 3.52
C PRO A 163 11.35 -0.85 4.91
N GLY A 164 11.09 -0.04 5.93
CA GLY A 164 11.44 -0.38 7.31
C GLY A 164 10.51 -1.43 7.92
N SER A 165 9.25 -1.43 7.49
CA SER A 165 8.22 -2.43 7.84
C SER A 165 7.68 -3.10 6.56
N ASP A 166 6.36 -3.16 6.36
CA ASP A 166 5.76 -3.82 5.19
C ASP A 166 5.98 -3.03 3.89
N GLY A 167 5.96 -3.74 2.76
CA GLY A 167 5.91 -3.09 1.46
C GLY A 167 4.63 -2.27 1.29
N ILE A 168 3.48 -2.95 1.40
CA ILE A 168 2.16 -2.33 1.41
C ILE A 168 1.37 -2.91 2.59
N HIS A 169 0.84 -2.05 3.44
CA HIS A 169 -0.05 -2.45 4.54
C HIS A 169 -1.47 -1.96 4.28
N VAL A 170 -2.44 -2.87 4.31
CA VAL A 170 -3.88 -2.57 4.19
C VAL A 170 -4.53 -2.78 5.55
N GLY A 171 -4.64 -1.70 6.33
CA GLY A 171 -5.07 -1.78 7.73
C GLY A 171 -6.58 -1.84 7.93
N LEU A 172 -7.36 -1.11 7.12
CA LEU A 172 -8.83 -1.05 7.14
C LEU A 172 -9.33 -0.86 5.71
N SER A 173 -10.28 -1.67 5.23
CA SER A 173 -10.89 -1.49 3.92
C SER A 173 -12.32 -2.04 3.88
N ASP A 174 -13.31 -1.19 3.69
CA ASP A 174 -14.73 -1.48 3.91
C ASP A 174 -15.57 -1.63 2.63
N GLY A 175 -14.93 -1.69 1.45
CA GLY A 175 -15.65 -1.81 0.17
C GLY A 175 -15.89 -3.25 -0.29
N SER A 176 -16.15 -3.47 -1.59
CA SER A 176 -16.39 -4.80 -2.18
C SER A 176 -15.60 -5.08 -3.48
N ILE A 177 -15.22 -6.34 -3.74
CA ILE A 177 -14.57 -6.73 -5.01
C ILE A 177 -15.56 -6.61 -6.18
N GLY A 178 -15.18 -5.86 -7.21
CA GLY A 178 -15.97 -5.67 -8.42
C GLY A 178 -16.84 -4.42 -8.42
N ASP A 179 -16.99 -3.75 -7.27
CA ASP A 179 -17.35 -2.34 -7.27
C ASP A 179 -16.20 -1.58 -7.92
N THR A 180 -16.51 -0.70 -8.86
CA THR A 180 -15.52 0.15 -9.56
C THR A 180 -14.60 0.90 -8.58
N TYR A 181 -15.06 1.09 -7.34
CA TYR A 181 -14.39 1.84 -6.28
C TYR A 181 -14.35 1.09 -4.93
N GLY A 182 -14.57 -0.22 -4.86
CA GLY A 182 -14.72 -0.92 -3.57
C GLY A 182 -13.49 -1.65 -3.05
N ALA A 183 -12.52 -2.01 -3.90
CA ALA A 183 -11.37 -2.81 -3.48
C ALA A 183 -10.07 -2.01 -3.48
N VAL A 184 -9.06 -2.55 -2.77
CA VAL A 184 -7.66 -2.18 -2.99
C VAL A 184 -7.09 -3.08 -4.08
N ASN A 185 -6.55 -2.48 -5.15
CA ASN A 185 -5.94 -3.20 -6.26
C ASN A 185 -4.44 -2.89 -6.33
N ILE A 186 -3.60 -3.92 -6.33
CA ILE A 186 -2.15 -3.81 -6.49
C ILE A 186 -1.75 -4.56 -7.76
N ILE A 187 -1.33 -3.84 -8.80
CA ILE A 187 -1.20 -4.39 -10.16
C ILE A 187 0.18 -4.10 -10.72
N ASN A 188 0.85 -5.13 -11.25
CA ASN A 188 2.13 -5.02 -11.96
C ASN A 188 3.20 -4.27 -11.14
N SER A 189 3.17 -4.41 -9.81
CA SER A 189 4.09 -3.71 -8.90
C SER A 189 5.29 -4.59 -8.56
N THR A 190 6.35 -3.97 -8.04
CA THR A 190 7.56 -4.66 -7.59
C THR A 190 7.87 -4.23 -6.16
N ILE A 191 7.94 -5.20 -5.25
CA ILE A 191 8.14 -4.97 -3.82
C ILE A 191 9.35 -5.80 -3.37
N THR A 192 10.46 -5.16 -3.04
CA THR A 192 11.75 -5.83 -2.78
C THR A 192 12.42 -5.34 -1.51
N GLY A 193 13.46 -6.07 -1.07
CA GLY A 193 14.25 -5.68 0.09
C GLY A 193 13.52 -5.85 1.42
N ILE A 194 12.46 -6.67 1.44
CA ILE A 194 11.63 -6.86 2.64
C ILE A 194 12.40 -7.64 3.70
N ASN A 195 12.42 -7.10 4.92
CA ASN A 195 13.02 -7.72 6.09
C ASN A 195 12.31 -9.05 6.44
N GLN A 196 13.02 -9.98 7.08
CA GLN A 196 12.50 -11.34 7.31
C GLN A 196 11.22 -11.41 8.15
N SER A 197 11.00 -10.42 9.03
CA SER A 197 9.82 -10.33 9.90
C SER A 197 8.61 -9.66 9.25
N GLU A 198 8.81 -8.96 8.13
CA GLU A 198 7.81 -8.11 7.51
C GLU A 198 7.24 -8.76 6.24
N SER A 199 6.16 -8.18 5.72
CA SER A 199 5.43 -8.67 4.57
C SER A 199 5.65 -7.77 3.35
N GLY A 200 5.68 -8.37 2.17
CA GLY A 200 5.58 -7.61 0.93
C GLY A 200 4.24 -6.91 0.85
N VAL A 201 3.16 -7.63 1.12
CA VAL A 201 1.83 -7.06 1.34
C VAL A 201 1.20 -7.67 2.59
N GLU A 202 0.88 -6.83 3.57
CA GLU A 202 0.05 -7.20 4.72
C GLU A 202 -1.39 -6.71 4.51
N ILE A 203 -2.34 -7.61 4.75
CA ILE A 203 -3.78 -7.33 4.68
C ILE A 203 -4.37 -7.60 6.05
N SER A 204 -4.81 -6.56 6.73
CA SER A 204 -5.52 -6.67 8.00
C SER A 204 -7.04 -6.69 7.84
N ASP A 205 -7.54 -6.11 6.75
CA ASP A 205 -8.97 -5.94 6.50
C ASP A 205 -9.29 -5.77 5.00
N GLY A 206 -10.47 -6.23 4.61
CA GLY A 206 -11.18 -5.82 3.40
C GLY A 206 -10.88 -6.61 2.14
N PRO A 207 -11.55 -6.23 1.03
CA PRO A 207 -11.30 -6.83 -0.27
C PRO A 207 -10.02 -6.33 -0.91
N VAL A 208 -9.11 -7.24 -1.24
CA VAL A 208 -7.84 -6.91 -1.89
C VAL A 208 -7.62 -7.80 -3.11
N ARG A 209 -7.23 -7.19 -4.22
CA ARG A 209 -6.75 -7.88 -5.41
C ARG A 209 -5.29 -7.54 -5.66
N ILE A 210 -4.45 -8.55 -5.81
CA ILE A 210 -3.04 -8.42 -6.18
C ILE A 210 -2.83 -9.16 -7.48
N ASP A 211 -2.31 -8.48 -8.51
CA ASP A 211 -2.18 -9.01 -9.86
C ASP A 211 -0.79 -8.72 -10.43
N ALA A 212 -0.19 -9.70 -11.09
CA ALA A 212 1.08 -9.59 -11.82
C ALA A 212 2.22 -8.93 -11.02
N THR A 213 2.22 -9.07 -9.70
CA THR A 213 3.12 -8.37 -8.79
C THR A 213 4.31 -9.24 -8.38
N THR A 214 5.50 -8.65 -8.35
CA THR A 214 6.73 -9.33 -7.90
C THR A 214 7.05 -8.93 -6.46
N ILE A 215 7.30 -9.92 -5.60
CA ILE A 215 7.64 -9.71 -4.19
C ILE A 215 8.93 -10.48 -3.86
N SER A 216 9.89 -9.83 -3.18
CA SER A 216 11.11 -10.50 -2.73
C SER A 216 11.58 -10.06 -1.34
N GLY A 217 11.99 -11.05 -0.53
CA GLY A 217 12.32 -10.89 0.89
C GLY A 217 11.27 -11.52 1.80
N GLY A 218 11.23 -11.14 3.08
CA GLY A 218 10.26 -11.49 4.12
C GLY A 218 9.18 -12.57 3.87
N VAL A 219 7.96 -12.21 4.22
CA VAL A 219 6.71 -12.87 3.83
C VAL A 219 6.24 -12.27 2.51
N GLY A 220 5.70 -13.07 1.60
CA GLY A 220 5.13 -12.60 0.34
C GLY A 220 3.86 -11.78 0.58
N VAL A 221 2.78 -12.47 0.93
CA VAL A 221 1.49 -11.87 1.32
C VAL A 221 1.08 -12.42 2.68
N ALA A 222 0.72 -11.53 3.61
CA ALA A 222 0.22 -11.88 4.93
C ALA A 222 -1.20 -11.39 5.15
N LEU A 223 -2.04 -12.23 5.77
CA LEU A 223 -3.40 -11.90 6.17
C LEU A 223 -3.45 -11.95 7.70
N PHE A 224 -3.50 -10.78 8.34
CA PHE A 224 -3.46 -10.60 9.79
C PHE A 224 -4.64 -9.79 10.33
N GLY A 225 -5.68 -10.47 10.84
CA GLY A 225 -6.91 -9.80 11.26
C GLY A 225 -7.57 -10.40 12.51
N SER A 226 -8.13 -9.54 13.36
CA SER A 226 -8.96 -9.94 14.51
C SER A 226 -10.44 -9.66 14.24
N GLY A 227 -11.27 -10.71 14.14
CA GLY A 227 -12.73 -10.57 14.04
C GLY A 227 -13.26 -10.29 12.62
N THR A 228 -13.54 -11.36 11.88
CA THR A 228 -14.44 -11.44 10.69
C THR A 228 -14.39 -10.27 9.70
N ILE A 229 -13.28 -10.02 9.00
CA ILE A 229 -13.32 -9.17 7.78
C ILE A 229 -12.20 -9.52 6.77
N PHE A 230 -12.23 -10.72 6.19
CA PHE A 230 -11.50 -10.99 4.93
C PHE A 230 -12.55 -11.30 3.87
N ASN A 231 -13.26 -10.25 3.40
CA ASN A 231 -14.47 -10.46 2.62
C ASN A 231 -14.22 -11.01 1.21
N ARG A 232 -12.97 -10.94 0.69
CA ARG A 232 -12.44 -11.69 -0.46
C ARG A 232 -11.01 -11.23 -0.76
N VAL A 233 -10.05 -12.12 -0.90
CA VAL A 233 -8.68 -11.78 -1.35
C VAL A 233 -8.38 -12.56 -2.64
N GLU A 234 -7.98 -11.85 -3.69
CA GLU A 234 -7.61 -12.42 -4.99
C GLU A 234 -6.12 -12.18 -5.27
N LEU A 235 -5.34 -13.25 -5.38
CA LEU A 235 -3.93 -13.21 -5.75
C LEU A 235 -3.77 -13.90 -7.10
N ASP A 236 -3.38 -13.18 -8.15
CA ASP A 236 -3.24 -13.73 -9.50
C ASP A 236 -1.90 -13.33 -10.15
N GLY A 237 -1.17 -14.30 -10.69
CA GLY A 237 0.04 -14.02 -11.45
C GLY A 237 1.22 -13.47 -10.63
N LEU A 238 1.24 -13.70 -9.32
CA LEU A 238 2.33 -13.22 -8.45
C LEU A 238 3.62 -14.01 -8.71
N THR A 239 4.75 -13.32 -8.58
CA THR A 239 6.08 -13.96 -8.48
C THR A 239 6.71 -13.60 -7.15
N MET A 240 6.92 -14.60 -6.31
CA MET A 240 7.42 -14.42 -4.95
C MET A 240 8.73 -15.18 -4.74
N ASP A 241 9.78 -14.48 -4.29
CA ASP A 241 11.03 -15.08 -3.80
C ASP A 241 11.25 -14.70 -2.34
N VAL A 242 10.78 -15.58 -1.45
CA VAL A 242 10.54 -15.29 -0.04
C VAL A 242 11.49 -16.03 0.89
N ASN A 243 11.70 -15.51 2.09
CA ASN A 243 12.55 -16.14 3.10
C ASN A 243 11.78 -16.63 4.36
N ASN A 244 10.45 -16.41 4.42
CA ASN A 244 9.58 -16.90 5.50
C ASN A 244 8.32 -17.64 5.01
N ALA A 245 7.37 -16.97 4.35
CA ALA A 245 6.20 -17.63 3.79
C ALA A 245 5.77 -16.98 2.48
N GLY A 246 5.29 -17.76 1.51
CA GLY A 246 4.70 -17.19 0.29
C GLY A 246 3.37 -16.51 0.61
N LEU A 247 2.44 -17.30 1.15
CA LEU A 247 1.21 -16.83 1.76
C LEU A 247 1.19 -17.22 3.24
N LEU A 248 0.94 -16.24 4.10
CA LEU A 248 0.71 -16.43 5.53
C LEU A 248 -0.71 -16.00 5.90
N VAL A 249 -1.50 -16.90 6.46
CA VAL A 249 -2.84 -16.58 6.98
C VAL A 249 -2.84 -16.83 8.48
N SER A 250 -3.00 -15.77 9.26
CA SER A 250 -2.96 -15.83 10.73
C SER A 250 -3.92 -14.80 11.32
N GLY A 251 -5.00 -15.24 11.96
CA GLY A 251 -6.02 -14.38 12.56
C GLY A 251 -6.93 -15.18 13.50
N THR A 252 -7.96 -14.57 14.08
CA THR A 252 -8.98 -15.28 14.88
C THR A 252 -10.42 -14.99 14.40
N GLY A 253 -10.56 -14.58 13.13
CA GLY A 253 -11.79 -14.04 12.57
C GLY A 253 -12.26 -14.88 11.39
N GLY A 254 -13.39 -15.57 11.54
CA GLY A 254 -13.85 -16.57 10.58
C GLY A 254 -14.08 -16.08 9.14
N GLY A 255 -13.94 -17.01 8.20
CA GLY A 255 -14.59 -16.95 6.89
C GLY A 255 -13.86 -16.19 5.78
N ALA A 256 -12.52 -16.13 5.80
CA ALA A 256 -11.77 -15.58 4.67
C ALA A 256 -12.04 -16.39 3.39
N GLU A 257 -12.36 -15.72 2.28
CA GLU A 257 -12.35 -16.32 0.93
C GLU A 257 -11.10 -15.84 0.21
N VAL A 258 -10.11 -16.73 0.04
CA VAL A 258 -8.84 -16.42 -0.62
C VAL A 258 -8.73 -17.24 -1.89
N THR A 259 -8.44 -16.59 -3.02
CA THR A 259 -8.11 -17.27 -4.27
C THR A 259 -6.66 -16.97 -4.65
N VAL A 260 -5.89 -18.01 -4.97
CA VAL A 260 -4.49 -17.90 -5.39
C VAL A 260 -4.28 -18.60 -6.72
N ASP A 261 -4.21 -17.83 -7.80
CA ASP A 261 -4.05 -18.34 -9.16
C ASP A 261 -2.71 -17.93 -9.77
N ASN A 262 -2.21 -18.77 -10.68
CA ASN A 262 -1.06 -18.51 -11.55
C ASN A 262 0.20 -17.98 -10.84
N THR A 263 0.37 -18.32 -9.57
CA THR A 263 1.39 -17.73 -8.70
C THR A 263 2.61 -18.64 -8.59
N THR A 264 3.80 -18.05 -8.65
CA THR A 264 5.07 -18.77 -8.45
C THR A 264 5.72 -18.37 -7.13
N ILE A 265 6.02 -19.35 -6.28
CA ILE A 265 6.69 -19.16 -4.98
C ILE A 265 8.03 -19.89 -4.97
N ARG A 266 9.08 -19.15 -4.61
CA ARG A 266 10.46 -19.61 -4.44
C ARG A 266 10.96 -19.24 -3.05
N ASN A 267 11.93 -19.99 -2.55
CA ASN A 267 12.76 -19.57 -1.41
C ASN A 267 14.22 -19.76 -1.77
N THR A 268 14.87 -18.72 -2.28
CA THR A 268 16.28 -18.82 -2.67
C THR A 268 17.26 -18.57 -1.52
N GLN A 269 16.79 -18.13 -0.35
CA GLN A 269 17.64 -17.65 0.75
C GLN A 269 17.86 -18.67 1.89
N GLY A 270 17.26 -19.87 1.84
CA GLY A 270 17.65 -21.00 2.69
C GLY A 270 17.09 -21.02 4.12
N GLY A 271 15.98 -20.31 4.39
CA GLY A 271 15.22 -20.39 5.63
C GLY A 271 14.21 -21.56 5.66
N SER A 272 13.68 -21.89 6.84
CA SER A 272 12.45 -22.70 6.97
C SER A 272 11.29 -21.88 6.44
N SER A 273 10.97 -22.03 5.15
CA SER A 273 9.84 -21.32 4.55
C SER A 273 8.75 -22.27 4.09
N ASP A 274 7.53 -21.91 4.43
CA ASP A 274 6.34 -22.55 3.88
C ASP A 274 5.91 -21.81 2.63
N ALA A 275 5.56 -22.51 1.54
CA ALA A 275 4.92 -21.79 0.43
C ALA A 275 3.54 -21.25 0.87
N PHE A 276 2.79 -22.05 1.64
CA PHE A 276 1.52 -21.68 2.25
C PHE A 276 1.53 -22.03 3.74
N ARG A 277 1.30 -21.06 4.63
CA ARG A 277 1.11 -21.26 6.07
C ARG A 277 -0.29 -20.80 6.47
N LEU A 278 -1.15 -21.73 6.85
CA LEU A 278 -2.56 -21.48 7.18
C LEU A 278 -2.79 -21.76 8.67
N ALA A 279 -3.19 -20.74 9.44
CA ALA A 279 -3.30 -20.81 10.89
C ALA A 279 -4.68 -20.40 11.45
N ASP A 280 -5.73 -20.36 10.62
CA ASP A 280 -7.12 -20.06 11.07
C ASP A 280 -8.17 -20.76 10.17
N ASN A 281 -9.45 -20.47 10.38
CA ASN A 281 -10.58 -20.90 9.56
C ASN A 281 -10.63 -20.09 8.25
N ILE A 282 -10.39 -20.76 7.13
CA ILE A 282 -10.28 -20.11 5.82
C ILE A 282 -10.92 -20.99 4.74
N THR A 283 -11.63 -20.35 3.81
CA THR A 283 -11.95 -20.94 2.52
C THR A 283 -10.89 -20.49 1.52
N ILE A 284 -10.18 -21.45 0.94
CA ILE A 284 -9.10 -21.18 0.02
C ILE A 284 -9.25 -21.97 -1.27
N GLY A 285 -8.97 -21.33 -2.40
CA GLY A 285 -9.03 -21.95 -3.71
C GLY A 285 -7.91 -21.43 -4.58
N GLY A 286 -7.65 -22.13 -5.68
CA GLY A 286 -6.73 -21.64 -6.68
C GLY A 286 -6.00 -22.72 -7.46
N SER A 287 -5.46 -22.33 -8.61
CA SER A 287 -4.89 -23.23 -9.60
C SER A 287 -3.76 -22.58 -10.40
N GLY A 288 -3.00 -23.39 -11.13
CA GLY A 288 -1.89 -22.88 -11.94
C GLY A 288 -0.67 -22.43 -11.13
N ASN A 289 -0.59 -22.79 -9.84
CA ASN A 289 0.50 -22.35 -8.98
C ASN A 289 1.76 -23.23 -9.13
N THR A 290 2.91 -22.60 -8.95
CA THR A 290 4.23 -23.24 -9.01
C THR A 290 4.95 -23.03 -7.69
N VAL A 291 5.33 -24.11 -7.01
CA VAL A 291 6.16 -24.08 -5.79
C VAL A 291 7.49 -24.75 -6.10
N GLU A 292 8.58 -23.98 -6.08
CA GLU A 292 9.90 -24.48 -6.46
C GLU A 292 10.67 -25.10 -5.28
N SER A 293 11.52 -26.09 -5.57
CA SER A 293 12.06 -27.12 -4.65
C SER A 293 12.95 -26.64 -3.50
N SER A 294 13.13 -25.34 -3.34
CA SER A 294 13.94 -24.76 -2.27
C SER A 294 13.11 -24.34 -1.03
N VAL A 295 11.79 -24.45 -1.08
CA VAL A 295 10.94 -24.33 0.12
C VAL A 295 11.07 -25.59 0.99
N SER A 296 11.11 -25.42 2.32
CA SER A 296 11.24 -26.55 3.26
C SER A 296 9.98 -27.42 3.29
N THR A 297 8.83 -26.79 3.09
CA THR A 297 7.50 -27.37 3.22
C THR A 297 6.59 -26.60 2.26
N ALA A 298 5.85 -27.31 1.41
CA ALA A 298 4.94 -26.63 0.49
C ALA A 298 3.69 -26.08 1.21
N CYS A 299 3.26 -26.73 2.29
CA CYS A 299 2.02 -26.41 2.98
C CYS A 299 2.15 -26.75 4.47
N ASP A 300 1.94 -25.76 5.34
CA ASP A 300 1.81 -25.93 6.79
C ASP A 300 0.42 -25.51 7.26
N THR A 301 -0.36 -26.48 7.75
CA THR A 301 -1.70 -26.29 8.32
C THR A 301 -1.75 -26.71 9.79
N THR A 302 -0.60 -26.83 10.46
CA THR A 302 -0.51 -27.41 11.82
C THR A 302 -1.37 -26.66 12.84
N ASN A 303 -1.52 -25.34 12.66
CA ASN A 303 -2.31 -24.47 13.53
C ASN A 303 -3.63 -24.03 12.88
N ALA A 304 -4.01 -24.61 11.74
CA ALA A 304 -5.24 -24.22 11.05
C ALA A 304 -6.48 -24.66 11.86
N GLY A 305 -7.54 -23.85 11.76
CA GLY A 305 -8.88 -24.25 12.19
C GLY A 305 -9.52 -25.16 11.13
N THR A 306 -10.64 -24.71 10.58
CA THR A 306 -11.31 -25.35 9.44
C THR A 306 -10.79 -24.74 8.14
N VAL A 307 -10.08 -25.53 7.33
CA VAL A 307 -9.73 -25.13 5.97
C VAL A 307 -10.70 -25.79 4.98
N THR A 308 -11.34 -24.99 4.14
CA THR A 308 -12.24 -25.46 3.07
C THR A 308 -11.71 -25.10 1.70
N GLY A 309 -11.56 -26.10 0.83
CA GLY A 309 -11.05 -25.93 -0.53
C GLY A 309 -9.65 -26.51 -0.67
N SER A 310 -8.88 -25.98 -1.62
CA SER A 310 -7.47 -26.36 -1.83
C SER A 310 -6.79 -25.45 -2.84
N ILE A 311 -5.49 -25.22 -2.66
CA ILE A 311 -4.60 -24.59 -3.65
C ILE A 311 -3.85 -25.68 -4.40
N ALA A 312 -4.07 -25.81 -5.72
CA ALA A 312 -3.30 -26.72 -6.54
C ALA A 312 -1.93 -26.13 -6.91
N TYR A 313 -0.86 -26.94 -6.82
CA TYR A 313 0.49 -26.60 -7.24
C TYR A 313 1.20 -27.77 -7.94
N ASN A 314 2.33 -27.49 -8.63
CA ASN A 314 3.21 -28.41 -9.36
C ASN A 314 2.89 -29.92 -9.27
N GLY A 315 2.56 -30.53 -10.41
CA GLY A 315 2.51 -32.00 -10.55
C GLY A 315 1.28 -32.69 -9.92
N GLY A 316 0.18 -31.96 -9.71
CA GLY A 316 -1.05 -32.50 -9.12
C GLY A 316 -1.05 -32.53 -7.59
N ASN A 317 -0.12 -31.79 -6.97
CA ASN A 317 -0.10 -31.60 -5.53
C ASN A 317 -1.10 -30.50 -5.13
N SER A 318 -1.54 -30.52 -3.88
CA SER A 318 -2.45 -29.50 -3.34
C SER A 318 -2.16 -29.20 -1.88
N CYS A 319 -2.33 -27.95 -1.48
CA CYS A 319 -2.42 -27.53 -0.08
C CYS A 319 -3.91 -27.44 0.25
N PRO A 320 -4.41 -28.11 1.31
CA PRO A 320 -5.78 -27.91 1.78
C PRO A 320 -6.07 -26.42 1.99
#